data_AF-A0A8H2PV93-F1
#
_entry.id   AF-A0A8H2PV93-F1
#
_cell.length_a   1.000
_cell.length_b   1.000
_cell.length_c   1.000
_cell.angle_alpha   90.00
_cell.angle_beta   90.00
_cell.angle_gamma   90.00
#
_symmetry.space_group_name_H-M   'P 1'
#
loop_
_entity.id
_entity.type
_entity.pdbx_description
1 polymer ?
#
loop_
_entity_poly.entity_id
_entity_poly.type
_entity_poly.pdbx_seq_one_letter_code
_entity_poly.pdbx_strand_id
1 'polypeptide(L)'
;MKTCTLLFICLWLAACQPQYQQNTSQNALCQSLIGGYLKMQSLPGYQLWKITALPSSTEWHYLYKKSTENGLIMTGLLQPKIEFVCSQQQQHLRLELLQTSRQLRLPLFELRLPVPASQVNGSK
;
A
#
# COMPACT_ATOMS: atom_id res chain seq x y z
N MET A 1 23.11 -51.55 -8.84
CA MET A 1 22.70 -50.48 -9.77
C MET A 1 21.69 -49.62 -9.03
N LYS A 2 22.14 -48.46 -8.53
CA LYS A 2 21.75 -47.14 -9.05
C LYS A 2 20.27 -46.81 -8.77
N THR A 3 20.00 -46.11 -7.66
CA THR A 3 19.15 -44.89 -7.57
C THR A 3 18.72 -44.65 -6.11
N CYS A 4 19.48 -43.85 -5.36
CA CYS A 4 18.99 -43.15 -4.17
C CYS A 4 19.58 -41.73 -4.12
N THR A 5 19.62 -41.05 -5.27
CA THR A 5 20.09 -39.66 -5.42
C THR A 5 18.92 -38.71 -5.63
N LEU A 6 17.91 -38.75 -4.75
CA LEU A 6 16.75 -37.85 -4.80
C LEU A 6 16.43 -37.16 -3.46
N LEU A 7 17.40 -37.06 -2.55
CA LEU A 7 17.21 -36.46 -1.21
C LEU A 7 17.93 -35.12 -1.02
N PHE A 8 18.44 -34.50 -2.09
CA PHE A 8 19.24 -33.27 -2.01
C PHE A 8 18.54 -31.99 -2.48
N ILE A 9 17.33 -32.07 -3.03
CA ILE A 9 16.69 -30.91 -3.70
C ILE A 9 15.82 -30.08 -2.74
N CYS A 10 15.44 -30.62 -1.57
CA CYS A 10 14.54 -29.92 -0.64
C CYS A 10 15.22 -28.86 0.25
N LEU A 11 16.56 -28.81 0.31
CA LEU A 11 17.26 -27.89 1.23
C LEU A 11 17.38 -26.44 0.76
N TRP A 12 16.94 -26.11 -0.46
CA TRP A 12 17.08 -24.76 -1.03
C TRP A 12 15.81 -23.89 -0.95
N LEU A 13 14.71 -24.38 -0.34
CA LEU A 13 13.48 -23.59 -0.19
C LEU A 13 13.36 -22.85 1.16
N ALA A 14 14.32 -22.99 2.07
CA ALA A 14 14.25 -22.38 3.41
C ALA A 14 14.78 -20.93 3.49
N ALA A 15 15.15 -20.31 2.36
CA ALA A 15 15.65 -18.93 2.32
C ALA A 15 14.63 -17.98 1.65
N CYS A 16 13.42 -17.90 2.19
CA CYS A 16 12.53 -16.77 1.96
C CYS A 16 11.94 -16.36 3.32
N GLN A 17 12.64 -15.48 4.03
CA GLN A 17 12.04 -14.79 5.17
C GLN A 17 10.96 -13.83 4.62
N PRO A 18 9.67 -14.01 4.96
CA PRO A 18 8.62 -13.15 4.45
C PRO A 18 8.56 -11.88 5.31
N GLN A 19 9.56 -11.00 5.21
CA GLN A 19 9.46 -9.65 5.78
C GLN A 19 8.46 -8.76 5.01
N TYR A 20 7.74 -9.34 4.03
CA TYR A 20 6.85 -8.67 3.09
C TYR A 20 5.38 -8.58 3.56
N GLN A 21 4.97 -9.38 4.57
CA GLN A 21 3.56 -9.51 4.91
C GLN A 21 2.96 -8.25 5.56
N GLN A 22 3.71 -7.53 6.40
CA GLN A 22 3.18 -6.36 7.11
C GLN A 22 2.95 -5.15 6.19
N ASN A 23 3.82 -4.94 5.20
CA ASN A 23 3.68 -3.84 4.23
C ASN A 23 2.54 -4.12 3.22
N THR A 24 2.29 -5.39 2.92
CA THR A 24 1.24 -5.79 1.97
C THR A 24 -0.15 -5.51 2.54
N SER A 25 -0.39 -5.82 3.82
CA SER A 25 -1.70 -5.58 4.46
C SER A 25 -1.98 -4.09 4.64
N GLN A 26 -0.98 -3.29 5.03
CA GLN A 26 -1.10 -1.83 5.12
C GLN A 26 -1.47 -1.23 3.76
N ASN A 27 -0.76 -1.60 2.71
CA ASN A 27 -1.01 -1.05 1.37
C ASN A 27 -2.39 -1.41 0.85
N ALA A 28 -2.86 -2.64 1.09
CA ALA A 28 -4.21 -3.05 0.72
C ALA A 28 -5.29 -2.21 1.44
N LEU A 29 -5.09 -1.91 2.72
CA LEU A 29 -6.01 -1.08 3.49
C LEU A 29 -6.00 0.38 3.00
N CYS A 30 -4.82 0.99 2.82
CA CYS A 30 -4.70 2.36 2.30
C CYS A 30 -5.37 2.48 0.92
N GLN A 31 -5.12 1.54 0.00
CA GLN A 31 -5.78 1.53 -1.32
C GLN A 31 -7.30 1.39 -1.22
N SER A 32 -7.80 0.59 -0.27
CA SER A 32 -9.24 0.43 -0.05
C SER A 32 -9.89 1.74 0.41
N LEU A 33 -9.24 2.44 1.36
CA LEU A 33 -9.71 3.73 1.86
C LEU A 33 -9.69 4.80 0.76
N ILE A 34 -8.60 4.87 -0.03
CA ILE A 34 -8.48 5.79 -1.16
C ILE A 34 -9.55 5.49 -2.21
N GLY A 35 -9.76 4.21 -2.54
CA GLY A 35 -10.81 3.79 -3.47
C GLY A 35 -12.21 4.18 -3.00
N GLY A 36 -12.47 4.05 -1.69
CA GLY A 36 -13.71 4.53 -1.07
C GLY A 36 -13.88 6.05 -1.21
N TYR A 37 -12.84 6.82 -0.88
CA TYR A 37 -12.85 8.28 -1.02
C TYR A 37 -13.10 8.72 -2.46
N LEU A 38 -12.39 8.16 -3.45
CA LEU A 38 -12.56 8.51 -4.86
C LEU A 38 -13.98 8.24 -5.36
N LYS A 39 -14.60 7.13 -4.91
CA LYS A 39 -16.00 6.82 -5.22
C LYS A 39 -16.96 7.82 -4.58
N MET A 40 -16.79 8.13 -3.30
CA MET A 40 -17.66 9.07 -2.57
C MET A 40 -17.61 10.48 -3.18
N GLN A 41 -16.43 10.93 -3.59
CA GLN A 41 -16.23 12.25 -4.20
C GLN A 41 -16.66 12.32 -5.66
N SER A 42 -17.27 11.26 -6.22
CA SER A 42 -17.63 11.19 -7.63
C SER A 42 -16.45 11.53 -8.56
N LEU A 43 -15.27 10.97 -8.26
CA LEU A 43 -14.05 11.10 -9.05
C LEU A 43 -13.78 9.81 -9.86
N PRO A 44 -14.62 9.48 -10.86
CA PRO A 44 -14.44 8.27 -11.66
C PRO A 44 -13.21 8.38 -12.56
N GLY A 45 -12.64 7.24 -12.91
CA GLY A 45 -11.52 7.13 -13.85
C GLY A 45 -10.15 7.44 -13.25
N TYR A 46 -10.04 7.78 -11.97
CA TYR A 46 -8.75 7.82 -11.29
C TYR A 46 -8.24 6.41 -11.02
N GLN A 47 -7.07 6.09 -11.54
CA GLN A 47 -6.41 4.81 -11.39
C GLN A 47 -5.06 4.99 -10.69
N LEU A 48 -4.68 3.99 -9.90
CA LEU A 48 -3.41 3.98 -9.20
C LEU A 48 -2.28 3.91 -10.22
N TRP A 49 -1.39 4.90 -10.18
CA TRP A 49 -0.25 5.02 -11.08
C TRP A 49 1.06 4.59 -10.42
N LYS A 50 1.29 5.04 -9.18
CA LYS A 50 2.55 4.76 -8.48
C LYS A 50 2.33 4.72 -6.98
N ILE A 51 3.06 3.82 -6.33
CA ILE A 51 3.27 3.82 -4.88
C ILE A 51 4.76 4.08 -4.64
N THR A 52 5.08 4.98 -3.70
CA THR A 52 6.45 5.24 -3.27
C THR A 52 6.52 5.34 -1.76
N ALA A 53 7.58 4.82 -1.17
CA ALA A 53 7.95 5.09 0.21
C ALA A 53 9.40 5.57 0.24
N LEU A 54 9.73 6.44 1.20
CA LEU A 54 11.13 6.69 1.52
C LEU A 54 11.70 5.47 2.26
N PRO A 55 12.98 5.12 2.06
CA PRO A 55 13.63 4.07 2.83
C PRO A 55 13.52 4.38 4.33
N SER A 56 13.11 3.38 5.12
CA SER A 56 12.87 3.49 6.56
C SER A 56 11.68 4.37 6.98
N SER A 57 10.82 4.77 6.03
CA SER A 57 9.61 5.53 6.32
C SER A 57 8.43 4.63 6.66
N THR A 58 7.60 5.04 7.61
CA THR A 58 6.26 4.47 7.87
C THR A 58 5.17 5.11 6.98
N GLU A 59 5.59 6.01 6.10
CA GLU A 59 4.76 6.81 5.21
C GLU A 59 4.87 6.32 3.76
N TRP A 60 3.71 6.10 3.14
CA TRP A 60 3.54 5.66 1.77
C TRP A 60 2.77 6.71 0.97
N HIS A 61 3.31 7.09 -0.17
CA HIS A 61 2.70 8.01 -1.12
C HIS A 61 2.02 7.22 -2.24
N TYR A 62 0.79 7.63 -2.58
CA TYR A 62 -0.01 7.03 -3.62
C TYR A 62 -0.38 8.09 -4.64
N LEU A 63 0.08 7.91 -5.87
CA LEU A 63 -0.23 8.78 -6.99
C LEU A 63 -1.32 8.14 -7.84
N TYR A 64 -2.45 8.82 -7.95
CA TYR A 64 -3.56 8.47 -8.83
C TYR A 64 -3.62 9.43 -10.00
N LYS A 65 -3.86 8.92 -11.20
CA LYS A 65 -4.06 9.71 -12.42
C LYS A 65 -5.40 9.38 -13.04
N LYS A 66 -6.04 10.39 -13.64
CA LYS A 66 -7.26 10.16 -14.41
C LYS A 66 -6.92 9.50 -15.75
N SER A 67 -7.52 8.35 -16.04
CA SER A 67 -7.48 7.74 -17.38
C SER A 67 -8.17 8.66 -18.39
N THR A 68 -7.72 8.64 -19.64
CA THR A 68 -8.42 9.32 -20.73
C THR A 68 -9.73 8.62 -21.05
N GLU A 69 -10.58 9.25 -21.88
CA GLU A 69 -11.85 8.66 -22.34
C GLU A 69 -11.66 7.28 -23.00
N ASN A 70 -10.49 7.03 -23.57
CA ASN A 70 -10.12 5.74 -24.17
C ASN A 70 -9.55 4.73 -23.15
N GLY A 71 -9.63 5.00 -21.85
CA GLY A 71 -9.14 4.13 -20.78
C GLY A 71 -7.62 4.11 -20.61
N LEU A 72 -6.88 4.87 -21.41
CA LEU A 72 -5.41 4.90 -21.38
C LEU A 72 -4.90 5.95 -20.39
N ILE A 73 -3.90 5.59 -19.58
CA ILE A 73 -3.18 6.56 -18.76
C ILE A 73 -2.06 7.15 -19.62
N MET A 74 -2.16 8.44 -19.96
CA MET A 74 -1.14 9.14 -20.73
C MET A 74 0.06 9.48 -19.83
N THR A 75 1.26 9.25 -20.32
CA THR A 75 2.50 9.58 -19.60
C THR A 75 2.81 11.08 -19.56
N GLY A 76 2.01 11.92 -20.22
CA GLY A 76 2.20 13.37 -20.31
C GLY A 76 2.01 14.14 -18.99
N LEU A 77 2.68 15.29 -18.89
CA LEU A 77 2.70 16.20 -17.74
C LEU A 77 1.34 16.81 -17.36
N LEU A 78 0.36 16.82 -18.29
CA LEU A 78 -0.91 17.54 -18.12
C LEU A 78 -2.05 16.72 -17.51
N GLN A 79 -1.83 15.45 -17.16
CA GLN A 79 -2.91 14.65 -16.60
C GLN A 79 -3.27 15.10 -15.17
N PRO A 80 -4.57 15.27 -14.87
CA PRO A 80 -5.03 15.48 -13.50
C PRO A 80 -4.53 14.35 -12.62
N LYS A 81 -3.87 14.73 -11.52
CA LYS A 81 -3.30 13.80 -10.56
C LYS A 81 -3.79 14.12 -9.16
N ILE A 82 -3.97 13.09 -8.36
CA ILE A 82 -4.29 13.17 -6.95
C ILE A 82 -3.23 12.38 -6.20
N GLU A 83 -2.65 12.99 -5.18
CA GLU A 83 -1.66 12.33 -4.35
C GLU A 83 -2.22 12.16 -2.94
N PHE A 84 -2.08 10.95 -2.41
CA PHE A 84 -2.45 10.60 -1.05
C PHE A 84 -1.22 10.17 -0.28
N VAL A 85 -1.25 10.42 1.01
CA VAL A 85 -0.23 10.00 1.95
C VAL A 85 -0.88 9.11 3.00
N CYS A 86 -0.40 7.88 3.13
CA CYS A 86 -0.84 6.95 4.15
C CYS A 86 0.32 6.68 5.11
N SER A 87 0.14 6.95 6.39
CA SER A 87 1.13 6.65 7.42
C SER A 87 0.54 5.71 8.45
N GLN A 88 1.36 4.77 8.93
CA GLN A 88 0.98 3.90 10.04
C GLN A 88 2.03 3.95 11.13
N GLN A 89 1.63 4.41 12.31
CA GLN A 89 2.46 4.39 13.49
C GLN A 89 1.78 3.52 14.54
N GLN A 90 2.42 2.38 14.86
CA GLN A 90 1.85 1.37 15.76
C GLN A 90 0.48 0.88 15.26
N GLN A 91 -0.59 1.21 16.01
CA GLN A 91 -1.98 0.86 15.71
C GLN A 91 -2.74 2.01 15.05
N HIS A 92 -2.12 3.17 14.83
CA HIS A 92 -2.78 4.31 14.23
C HIS A 92 -2.43 4.39 12.75
N LEU A 93 -3.45 4.33 11.90
CA LEU A 93 -3.32 4.54 10.46
C LEU A 93 -4.02 5.85 10.09
N ARG A 94 -3.29 6.72 9.39
CA ARG A 94 -3.79 8.00 8.90
C ARG A 94 -3.69 8.05 7.39
N LEU A 95 -4.76 8.51 6.74
CA LEU A 95 -4.81 8.80 5.32
C LEU A 95 -5.05 10.30 5.11
N GLU A 96 -4.21 10.93 4.32
CA GLU A 96 -4.22 12.35 4.02
C GLU A 96 -4.22 12.60 2.52
N LEU A 97 -4.88 13.68 2.08
CA LEU A 97 -4.81 14.19 0.72
C LEU A 97 -3.70 15.23 0.62
N LEU A 98 -2.79 15.07 -0.34
CA LEU A 98 -1.73 16.04 -0.59
C LEU A 98 -2.18 17.04 -1.67
N GLN A 99 -2.36 18.30 -1.27
CA GLN A 99 -2.66 19.39 -2.18
C GLN A 99 -1.36 20.08 -2.61
N THR A 100 -0.76 19.62 -3.71
CA THR A 100 0.53 20.12 -4.22
C THR A 100 0.53 21.64 -4.45
N SER A 101 -0.59 22.23 -4.87
CA SER A 101 -0.70 23.68 -5.13
C SER A 101 -0.55 24.55 -3.87
N ARG A 102 -0.88 24.01 -2.69
CA ARG A 102 -0.84 24.73 -1.40
C ARG A 102 0.14 24.12 -0.41
N GLN A 103 0.90 23.09 -0.80
CA GLN A 103 1.76 22.30 0.08
C GLN A 103 1.04 21.85 1.36
N LEU A 104 -0.25 21.54 1.25
CA LEU A 104 -1.11 21.24 2.38
C LEU A 104 -1.44 19.75 2.42
N ARG A 105 -1.43 19.16 3.61
CA ARG A 105 -1.95 17.81 3.88
C ARG A 105 -3.30 17.92 4.57
N LEU A 106 -4.34 17.41 3.92
CA LEU A 106 -5.70 17.42 4.48
C LEU A 106 -6.01 16.01 5.02
N PRO A 107 -6.26 15.85 6.33
CA PRO A 107 -6.61 14.55 6.89
C PRO A 107 -7.96 14.09 6.35
N LEU A 108 -8.02 12.86 5.81
CA LEU A 108 -9.24 12.25 5.31
C LEU A 108 -9.79 11.20 6.28
N PHE A 109 -8.91 10.32 6.77
CA PHE A 109 -9.29 9.24 7.68
C PHE A 109 -8.22 9.01 8.73
N GLU A 110 -8.66 8.65 9.93
CA GLU A 110 -7.80 8.15 11.01
C GLU A 110 -8.47 6.93 11.63
N LEU A 111 -7.71 5.82 11.70
CA LEU A 111 -8.21 4.52 12.14
C LEU A 111 -7.30 3.96 13.23
N ARG A 112 -7.90 3.28 14.20
CA ARG A 112 -7.18 2.40 15.13
C ARG A 112 -7.31 0.96 14.66
N LEU A 113 -6.18 0.34 14.37
CA LEU A 113 -6.07 -1.05 13.93
C LEU A 113 -6.07 -1.98 15.16
N PRO A 114 -6.79 -3.11 15.10
CA PRO A 114 -6.74 -4.10 16.16
C PRO A 114 -5.35 -4.75 16.26
N VAL A 115 -4.92 -5.07 17.48
CA VAL A 115 -3.67 -5.81 17.72
C VAL A 115 -3.83 -7.23 17.17
N PRO A 116 -2.91 -7.74 16.33
CA PRO A 116 -2.99 -9.11 15.84
C PRO A 116 -2.93 -10.11 17.00
N ALA A 117 -3.84 -11.08 16.98
CA ALA A 117 -4.06 -12.06 18.05
C ALA A 117 -2.83 -12.93 18.41
N SER A 118 -1.77 -12.91 17.61
CA SER A 118 -0.52 -13.65 17.86
C SER A 118 0.32 -13.11 19.03
N GLN A 119 -0.06 -11.98 19.65
CA GLN A 119 0.62 -11.41 20.83
C GLN A 119 -0.07 -11.74 22.17
N VAL A 120 -1.14 -12.56 22.16
CA VAL A 120 -1.93 -12.86 23.36
C VAL A 120 -1.46 -14.11 24.11
N ASN A 121 -0.57 -14.93 23.52
CA ASN A 121 -0.25 -16.24 24.07
C ASN A 121 1.26 -16.49 24.27
N GLY A 122 1.90 -15.60 25.04
CA GLY A 122 3.33 -15.68 25.36
C GLY A 122 3.68 -15.11 26.73
N SER A 123 2.82 -15.30 27.74
CA SER A 123 3.20 -15.06 29.12
C SER A 123 2.35 -15.92 30.07
N LYS A 124 2.78 -17.16 30.27
CA LYS A 124 2.68 -17.85 31.56
C LYS A 124 3.76 -18.89 31.67
#